data_AF-V6LYV3-F1
#
_entry.id   AF-V6LYV3-F1
#
_cell.length_a   1.000
_cell.length_b   1.000
_cell.length_c   1.000
_cell.angle_alpha   90.00
_cell.angle_beta   90.00
_cell.angle_gamma   90.00
#
_symmetry.space_group_name_H-M   'P 1'
#
loop_
_entity.id
_entity.type
_entity.pdbx_description
1 polymer ?
#
loop_
_entity_poly.entity_id
_entity_poly.type
_entity_poly.pdbx_seq_one_letter_code
_entity_poly.pdbx_strand_id
1 'polypeptide(L)'
;MNKLIAVEACRCLSVIQDMIDTLEQLQLVTPSLFGTVDIESVFGQRLSDLLREYSRKRLALESALAEQATVRAGGFKSRLKSLEKKIVNCTKEYKLEVEKLTMEFSVSREFYSKLVSNGVNVQQLLPQQQIQIGGGGGKSMASGSVAQEQQQSIGQAGAVQQYSSIQDLIHILKNMHNVVKLNMNTSVQQEQNRKQLISQLTQSERQQQNTHASLLKEFDLLFNQNKQQESSLNDQISSVNNQLNLNATNADSTANKLLQQASTAETDDATNFTQQIEQIKASMNELGRKLTDLSKKQKEQSSQVNRDKRRAFVNIRDNIHKFDQNAKKLDEDIFRLKHEIRLSDTRISQLDEIIAEYKKDKTYRDSLGDQAEKKKERWEMFWELAPECYIERED
;
A
#
# COMPACT_ATOMS: atom_id res chain seq x y z
N MET A 1 9.89 -18.86 57.93
CA MET A 1 9.79 -19.10 59.38
C MET A 1 10.97 -19.94 59.82
N ASN A 2 11.90 -19.36 60.60
CA ASN A 2 12.99 -20.12 61.21
C ASN A 2 12.36 -21.27 61.99
N LYS A 3 12.61 -22.53 61.58
CA LYS A 3 12.15 -23.73 62.30
C LYS A 3 12.45 -23.61 63.80
N LEU A 4 13.54 -22.92 64.12
CA LEU A 4 13.95 -22.56 65.47
C LEU A 4 12.90 -21.80 66.30
N ILE A 5 12.22 -20.80 65.73
CA ILE A 5 11.23 -19.98 66.47
C ILE A 5 9.98 -20.81 66.80
N ALA A 6 9.54 -21.65 65.86
CA ALA A 6 8.39 -22.53 66.09
C ALA A 6 8.71 -23.62 67.12
N VAL A 7 9.91 -24.21 67.05
CA VAL A 7 10.38 -25.20 68.04
C VAL A 7 10.49 -24.59 69.43
N GLU A 8 11.05 -23.38 69.54
CA GLU A 8 11.18 -22.69 70.83
C GLU A 8 9.81 -22.25 71.38
N ALA A 9 8.89 -21.79 70.53
CA ALA A 9 7.52 -21.49 70.95
C ALA A 9 6.78 -22.73 71.45
N CYS A 10 6.92 -23.88 70.79
CA CYS A 10 6.38 -25.15 71.28
C CYS A 10 6.99 -25.56 72.62
N ARG A 11 8.30 -25.36 72.80
CA ARG A 11 8.99 -25.63 74.07
C ARG A 11 8.46 -24.73 75.18
N CYS A 12 8.31 -23.43 74.93
CA CYS A 12 7.73 -22.48 75.88
C CYS A 12 6.29 -22.83 76.24
N LEU A 13 5.46 -23.22 75.27
CA LEU A 13 4.08 -23.68 75.54
C LEU A 13 4.07 -24.92 76.42
N SER A 14 4.93 -25.90 76.16
CA SER A 14 5.06 -27.11 76.98
C SER A 14 5.46 -26.76 78.42
N VAL A 15 6.47 -25.91 78.60
CA VAL A 15 6.94 -25.50 79.93
C VAL A 15 5.84 -24.75 80.70
N ILE A 16 5.12 -23.83 80.05
CA ILE A 16 4.01 -23.11 80.69
C ILE A 16 2.89 -24.09 81.08
N GLN A 17 2.58 -25.07 80.23
CA GLN A 17 1.58 -26.09 80.53
C GLN A 17 2.00 -26.99 81.70
N ASP A 18 3.26 -27.44 81.73
CA ASP A 18 3.80 -28.23 82.85
C ASP A 18 3.74 -27.46 84.18
N MET A 19 4.00 -26.14 84.15
CA MET A 19 3.85 -25.26 85.31
C MET A 19 2.40 -25.13 85.76
N ILE A 20 1.45 -24.97 84.81
CA ILE A 20 0.01 -24.94 85.11
C ILE A 20 -0.41 -26.25 85.78
N ASP A 21 -0.07 -27.39 85.19
CA ASP A 21 -0.46 -28.72 85.66
C ASP A 21 0.09 -28.98 87.08
N THR A 22 1.34 -28.59 87.34
CA THR A 22 1.98 -28.73 88.66
C THR A 22 1.31 -27.86 89.72
N LEU A 23 0.99 -26.60 89.39
CA LEU A 23 0.31 -25.67 90.30
C LEU A 23 -1.13 -26.12 90.59
N GLU A 24 -1.84 -26.63 89.59
CA GLU A 24 -3.18 -27.20 89.75
C GLU A 24 -3.16 -28.41 90.71
N GLN A 25 -2.15 -29.27 90.63
CA GLN A 25 -1.99 -30.39 91.56
C GLN A 25 -1.68 -29.94 92.99
N LEU A 26 -0.77 -28.98 93.16
CA LEU A 26 -0.43 -28.41 94.49
C LEU A 26 -1.65 -27.78 95.17
N GLN A 27 -2.53 -27.12 94.41
CA GLN A 27 -3.72 -26.49 94.94
C GLN A 27 -4.69 -27.48 95.62
N LEU A 28 -4.66 -28.75 95.20
CA LEU A 28 -5.54 -29.80 95.71
C LEU A 28 -5.03 -30.46 96.99
N VAL A 29 -3.78 -30.17 97.39
CA VAL A 29 -3.19 -30.68 98.63
C VAL A 29 -3.66 -29.82 99.80
N THR A 30 -4.88 -30.07 100.25
CA THR A 30 -5.50 -29.41 101.40
C THR A 30 -5.67 -30.36 102.58
N PRO A 31 -5.79 -29.86 103.83
CA PRO A 31 -6.01 -30.72 105.00
C PRO A 31 -7.20 -31.67 104.84
N SER A 32 -8.25 -31.22 104.13
CA SER A 32 -9.44 -32.02 103.80
C SER A 32 -9.10 -33.28 102.98
N LEU A 33 -8.06 -33.24 102.14
CA LEU A 33 -7.61 -34.40 101.36
C LEU A 33 -7.22 -35.58 102.27
N PHE A 34 -6.51 -35.30 103.37
CA PHE A 34 -6.01 -36.30 104.32
C PHE A 34 -7.13 -36.97 105.13
N GLY A 35 -8.30 -36.34 105.22
CA GLY A 35 -9.49 -36.94 105.83
C GLY A 35 -10.40 -37.70 104.85
N THR A 36 -10.22 -37.49 103.54
CA THR A 36 -11.14 -38.01 102.51
C THR A 36 -10.62 -39.30 101.87
N VAL A 37 -9.31 -39.50 101.83
CA VAL A 37 -8.69 -40.65 101.15
C VAL A 37 -7.56 -41.23 101.99
N ASP A 38 -7.43 -42.56 101.97
CA ASP A 38 -6.20 -43.21 102.42
C ASP A 38 -5.08 -42.97 101.40
N ILE A 39 -4.31 -41.91 101.65
CA ILE A 39 -3.25 -41.42 100.76
C ILE A 39 -2.20 -42.50 100.48
N GLU A 40 -1.94 -43.41 101.41
CA GLU A 40 -0.91 -44.44 101.25
C GLU A 40 -1.31 -45.51 100.22
N SER A 41 -2.57 -45.95 100.27
CA SER A 41 -3.12 -46.90 99.29
C SER A 41 -3.23 -46.30 97.88
N VAL A 42 -3.53 -45.01 97.76
CA VAL A 42 -3.84 -44.37 96.46
C VAL A 42 -2.59 -43.85 95.75
N PHE A 43 -1.63 -43.30 96.49
CA PHE A 43 -0.47 -42.60 95.91
C PHE A 43 0.85 -43.34 96.11
N GLY A 44 0.87 -44.37 96.96
CA GLY A 44 2.07 -45.11 97.32
C GLY A 44 2.95 -44.37 98.33
N GLN A 45 3.67 -45.14 99.15
CA GLN A 45 4.34 -44.68 100.36
C GLN A 45 5.19 -43.40 100.17
N ARG A 46 5.98 -43.31 99.10
CA ARG A 46 6.86 -42.16 98.83
C ARG A 46 6.10 -40.83 98.68
N LEU A 47 5.05 -40.78 97.84
CA LEU A 47 4.28 -39.55 97.64
C LEU A 47 3.43 -39.24 98.88
N SER A 48 2.92 -40.27 99.55
CA SER A 48 2.16 -40.13 100.79
C SER A 48 2.99 -39.52 101.92
N ASP A 49 4.26 -39.91 102.06
CA ASP A 49 5.18 -39.33 103.04
C ASP A 49 5.46 -37.85 102.76
N LEU A 50 5.69 -37.50 101.49
CA LEU A 50 5.88 -36.11 101.06
C LEU A 50 4.63 -35.26 101.31
N LEU A 51 3.44 -35.78 100.99
CA LEU A 51 2.16 -35.11 101.26
C LEU A 51 1.95 -34.90 102.76
N ARG A 52 2.23 -35.92 103.59
CA ARG A 52 2.09 -35.84 105.05
C ARG A 52 3.06 -34.82 105.66
N GLU A 53 4.33 -34.81 105.25
CA GLU A 53 5.31 -33.81 105.71
C GLU A 53 4.92 -32.40 105.25
N TYR A 54 4.55 -32.22 103.98
CA TYR A 54 4.05 -30.96 103.47
C TYR A 54 2.85 -30.44 104.29
N SER A 55 1.85 -31.29 104.54
CA SER A 55 0.67 -30.91 105.34
C SER A 55 1.04 -30.59 106.79
N ARG A 56 1.96 -31.35 107.40
CA ARG A 56 2.41 -31.09 108.77
C ARG A 56 3.13 -29.75 108.88
N LYS A 57 4.03 -29.43 107.94
CA LYS A 57 4.74 -28.14 107.91
C LYS A 57 3.82 -26.98 107.56
N ARG A 58 2.84 -27.19 106.68
CA ARG A 58 1.77 -26.23 106.39
C ARG A 58 0.96 -25.89 107.63
N LEU A 59 0.46 -26.89 108.35
CA LEU A 59 -0.31 -26.69 109.59
C LEU A 59 0.52 -26.01 110.68
N ALA A 60 1.82 -26.33 110.79
CA ALA A 60 2.72 -25.67 111.73
C ALA A 60 2.93 -24.18 111.39
N LEU A 61 3.02 -23.84 110.10
CA LEU A 61 3.10 -22.45 109.63
C LEU A 61 1.77 -21.70 109.83
N GLU A 62 0.64 -22.29 109.45
CA GLU A 62 -0.71 -21.73 109.65
C GLU A 62 -0.99 -21.50 111.15
N SER A 63 -0.62 -22.46 112.01
CA SER A 63 -0.71 -22.32 113.47
C SER A 63 0.18 -21.19 114.00
N ALA A 64 1.41 -21.07 113.53
CA ALA A 64 2.30 -19.97 113.93
C ALA A 64 1.79 -18.60 113.48
N LEU A 65 1.18 -18.51 112.28
CA LEU A 65 0.55 -17.28 111.77
C LEU A 65 -0.73 -16.93 112.57
N ALA A 66 -1.56 -17.91 112.93
CA ALA A 66 -2.72 -17.71 113.78
C ALA A 66 -2.32 -17.27 115.21
N GLU A 67 -1.26 -17.88 115.75
CA GLU A 67 -0.64 -17.48 117.02
C GLU A 67 -0.08 -16.04 116.93
N GLN A 68 0.45 -15.63 115.77
CA GLN A 68 0.86 -14.23 115.53
C GLN A 68 -0.30 -13.26 115.58
N ALA A 69 -1.39 -13.57 114.88
CA ALA A 69 -2.57 -12.72 114.82
C ALA A 69 -3.16 -12.51 116.22
N THR A 70 -3.25 -13.58 117.02
CA THR A 70 -3.75 -13.53 118.40
C THR A 70 -2.80 -12.81 119.36
N VAL A 71 -1.48 -13.06 119.30
CA VAL A 71 -0.48 -12.37 120.12
C VAL A 71 -0.38 -10.88 119.78
N ARG A 72 -0.55 -10.51 118.51
CA ARG A 72 -0.58 -9.12 118.04
C ARG A 72 -1.84 -8.39 118.53
N ALA A 73 -3.01 -9.06 118.48
CA ALA A 73 -4.25 -8.52 119.03
C ALA A 73 -4.19 -8.34 120.56
N GLY A 74 -3.49 -9.25 121.27
CA GLY A 74 -3.30 -9.18 122.73
C GLY A 74 -2.18 -8.28 123.23
N GLY A 75 -1.40 -7.63 122.35
CA GLY A 75 -0.41 -6.61 122.72
C GLY A 75 0.93 -7.11 123.32
N PHE A 76 1.23 -8.41 123.27
CA PHE A 76 2.44 -8.99 123.89
C PHE A 76 3.71 -8.84 123.02
N LYS A 77 4.36 -7.67 123.08
CA LYS A 77 5.53 -7.33 122.24
C LYS A 77 6.75 -8.27 122.38
N SER A 78 7.03 -8.80 123.58
CA SER A 78 8.19 -9.69 123.81
C SER A 78 8.02 -11.06 123.16
N ARG A 79 6.79 -11.57 123.10
CA ARG A 79 6.42 -12.85 122.47
C ARG A 79 6.40 -12.75 120.94
N LEU A 80 6.15 -11.54 120.42
CA LEU A 80 6.11 -11.24 118.99
C LEU A 80 7.45 -11.49 118.27
N LYS A 81 8.59 -11.05 118.83
CA LYS A 81 9.93 -11.27 118.24
C LYS A 81 10.33 -12.76 118.17
N SER A 82 10.00 -13.53 119.21
CA SER A 82 10.25 -14.98 119.25
C SER A 82 9.40 -15.70 118.20
N LEU A 83 8.15 -15.25 118.06
CA LEU A 83 7.20 -15.82 117.13
C LEU A 83 7.49 -15.44 115.67
N GLU A 84 8.00 -14.25 115.39
CA GLU A 84 8.54 -13.87 114.08
C GLU A 84 9.69 -14.81 113.66
N LYS A 85 10.62 -15.13 114.57
CA LYS A 85 11.68 -16.12 114.28
C LYS A 85 11.10 -17.52 114.03
N LYS A 86 10.09 -17.93 114.80
CA LYS A 86 9.37 -19.20 114.59
C LYS A 86 8.70 -19.23 113.22
N ILE A 87 8.03 -18.17 112.80
CA ILE A 87 7.41 -18.04 111.48
C ILE A 87 8.45 -18.09 110.37
N VAL A 88 9.57 -17.38 110.50
CA VAL A 88 10.64 -17.44 109.50
C VAL A 88 11.17 -18.87 109.34
N ASN A 89 11.37 -19.60 110.44
CA ASN A 89 11.81 -20.99 110.40
C ASN A 89 10.74 -21.91 109.81
N CYS A 90 9.49 -21.83 110.26
CA CYS A 90 8.38 -22.57 109.67
C CYS A 90 8.21 -22.27 108.18
N THR A 91 8.44 -21.02 107.76
CA THR A 91 8.38 -20.62 106.34
C THR A 91 9.51 -21.26 105.54
N LYS A 92 10.73 -21.33 106.08
CA LYS A 92 11.85 -22.02 105.42
C LYS A 92 11.59 -23.52 105.27
N GLU A 93 11.12 -24.17 106.33
CA GLU A 93 10.79 -25.60 106.30
C GLU A 93 9.62 -25.88 105.34
N TYR A 94 8.57 -25.04 105.37
CA TYR A 94 7.45 -25.16 104.44
C TYR A 94 7.88 -24.97 102.99
N LYS A 95 8.73 -23.98 102.69
CA LYS A 95 9.29 -23.77 101.35
C LYS A 95 10.05 -25.01 100.84
N LEU A 96 10.85 -25.63 101.69
CA LEU A 96 11.62 -26.81 101.33
C LEU A 96 10.71 -28.02 101.00
N GLU A 97 9.61 -28.18 101.74
CA GLU A 97 8.63 -29.24 101.42
C GLU A 97 7.76 -28.89 100.20
N VAL A 98 7.44 -27.61 99.98
CA VAL A 98 6.80 -27.14 98.73
C VAL A 98 7.70 -27.49 97.54
N GLU A 99 9.00 -27.21 97.60
CA GLU A 99 9.95 -27.51 96.52
C GLU A 99 10.02 -29.01 96.23
N LYS A 100 10.13 -29.86 97.26
CA LYS A 100 10.13 -31.33 97.09
C LYS A 100 8.83 -31.83 96.45
N LEU A 101 7.68 -31.35 96.92
CA LEU A 101 6.38 -31.76 96.39
C LEU A 101 6.17 -31.26 94.96
N THR A 102 6.63 -30.05 94.65
CA THR A 102 6.63 -29.49 93.29
C THR A 102 7.47 -30.33 92.33
N MET A 103 8.65 -30.79 92.77
CA MET A 103 9.48 -31.70 91.97
C MET A 103 8.82 -33.06 91.73
N GLU A 104 8.09 -33.60 92.71
CA GLU A 104 7.39 -34.87 92.54
C GLU A 104 6.19 -34.72 91.58
N PHE A 105 5.42 -33.64 91.70
CA PHE A 105 4.28 -33.36 90.79
C PHE A 105 4.68 -32.96 89.38
N SER A 106 5.86 -32.36 89.17
CA SER A 106 6.33 -32.07 87.80
C SER A 106 6.71 -33.34 87.02
N VAL A 107 6.99 -34.44 87.73
CA VAL A 107 7.27 -35.76 87.14
C VAL A 107 6.03 -36.65 87.11
N SER A 108 5.12 -36.49 88.07
CA SER A 108 3.92 -37.32 88.23
C SER A 108 2.65 -36.59 87.76
N ARG A 109 2.04 -37.06 86.66
CA ARG A 109 0.76 -36.51 86.15
C ARG A 109 -0.47 -37.28 86.64
N GLU A 110 -0.27 -38.36 87.37
CA GLU A 110 -1.36 -39.26 87.77
C GLU A 110 -2.12 -38.78 89.00
N PHE A 111 -1.60 -37.79 89.74
CA PHE A 111 -2.17 -37.33 91.00
C PHE A 111 -3.65 -36.96 90.89
N TYR A 112 -3.99 -36.07 89.95
CA TYR A 112 -5.38 -35.66 89.70
C TYR A 112 -6.27 -36.85 89.29
N SER A 113 -5.79 -37.67 88.35
CA SER A 113 -6.55 -38.83 87.85
C SER A 113 -6.83 -39.87 88.94
N LYS A 114 -5.88 -40.07 89.86
CA LYS A 114 -6.01 -40.97 91.00
C LYS A 114 -7.01 -40.45 92.04
N LEU A 115 -7.07 -39.14 92.28
CA LEU A 115 -8.10 -38.53 93.13
C LEU A 115 -9.51 -38.80 92.58
N VAL A 116 -9.73 -38.49 91.29
CA VAL A 116 -11.04 -38.67 90.65
C VAL A 116 -11.45 -40.14 90.62
N SER A 117 -10.51 -41.04 90.31
CA SER A 117 -10.77 -42.49 90.25
C SER A 117 -11.14 -43.10 91.60
N ASN A 118 -10.71 -42.47 92.71
CA ASN A 118 -11.07 -42.87 94.07
C ASN A 118 -12.30 -42.11 94.61
N GLY A 119 -13.11 -41.52 93.73
CA GLY A 119 -14.38 -40.89 94.09
C GLY A 119 -14.26 -39.52 94.79
N VAL A 120 -13.08 -38.91 94.80
CA VAL A 120 -12.87 -37.59 95.40
C VAL A 120 -13.49 -36.52 94.51
N ASN A 121 -14.44 -35.76 95.06
CA ASN A 121 -14.91 -34.54 94.41
C ASN A 121 -13.86 -33.44 94.59
N VAL A 122 -13.01 -33.29 93.57
CA VAL A 122 -11.89 -32.34 93.56
C VAL A 122 -12.34 -30.89 93.80
N GLN A 123 -13.57 -30.51 93.44
CA GLN A 123 -14.10 -29.17 93.72
C GLN A 123 -14.26 -28.88 95.21
N GLN A 124 -14.49 -29.91 96.04
CA GLN A 124 -14.62 -29.75 97.50
C GLN A 124 -13.27 -29.55 98.20
N LEU A 125 -12.17 -29.90 97.53
CA LEU A 125 -10.80 -29.72 98.06
C LEU A 125 -10.25 -28.33 97.80
N LEU A 126 -10.77 -27.64 96.78
CA LEU A 126 -10.39 -26.26 96.51
C LEU A 126 -10.94 -25.36 97.62
N PRO A 127 -10.20 -24.34 98.07
CA PRO A 127 -10.73 -23.36 99.00
C PRO A 127 -11.99 -22.75 98.39
N GLN A 128 -13.14 -22.95 99.04
CA GLN A 128 -14.36 -22.25 98.66
C GLN A 128 -14.03 -20.77 98.75
N GLN A 129 -14.10 -20.07 97.62
CA GLN A 129 -14.06 -18.62 97.66
C GLN A 129 -15.21 -18.20 98.58
N GLN A 130 -14.88 -17.73 99.78
CA GLN A 130 -15.84 -17.02 100.59
C GLN A 130 -16.20 -15.79 99.79
N ILE A 131 -17.30 -15.88 99.02
CA ILE A 131 -18.07 -14.72 98.64
C ILE A 131 -18.46 -14.12 99.99
N GLN A 132 -17.81 -13.03 100.35
CA GLN A 132 -18.09 -12.27 101.55
C GLN A 132 -19.46 -11.59 101.37
N ILE A 133 -20.54 -12.38 101.47
CA ILE A 133 -21.90 -11.88 101.71
C ILE A 133 -21.98 -11.57 103.20
N GLY A 134 -21.26 -10.53 103.61
CA GLY A 134 -21.40 -9.90 104.91
C GLY A 134 -22.41 -8.77 104.79
N GLY A 135 -23.66 -9.06 105.15
CA GLY A 135 -24.71 -8.06 105.25
C GLY A 135 -24.41 -7.04 106.36
N GLY A 136 -24.29 -5.77 105.97
CA GLY A 136 -24.47 -4.59 106.81
C GLY A 136 -25.23 -3.57 105.96
N GLY A 137 -26.49 -3.33 106.32
CA GLY A 137 -27.47 -2.64 105.47
C GLY A 137 -27.12 -1.20 105.07
N GLY A 138 -27.62 -0.79 103.91
CA GLY A 138 -27.66 0.62 103.55
C GLY A 138 -27.71 0.93 102.05
N LYS A 139 -28.90 0.77 101.46
CA LYS A 139 -29.45 1.56 100.33
C LYS A 139 -28.91 1.32 98.91
N SER A 140 -29.86 0.86 98.10
CA SER A 140 -30.19 1.32 96.74
C SER A 140 -29.38 0.80 95.55
N MET A 141 -29.96 -0.26 94.96
CA MET A 141 -30.18 -0.49 93.53
C MET A 141 -29.92 0.71 92.61
N ALA A 142 -29.06 0.53 91.60
CA ALA A 142 -29.34 0.92 90.22
C ALA A 142 -28.33 0.30 89.24
N SER A 143 -28.91 -0.22 88.16
CA SER A 143 -28.36 -0.81 86.93
C SER A 143 -27.09 -0.21 86.33
N GLY A 144 -26.38 -1.01 85.54
CA GLY A 144 -25.39 -0.50 84.58
C GLY A 144 -24.71 -1.58 83.76
N SER A 145 -25.32 -1.98 82.64
CA SER A 145 -24.61 -2.59 81.53
C SER A 145 -23.56 -1.61 80.99
N VAL A 146 -22.27 -1.95 80.98
CA VAL A 146 -21.29 -1.23 80.17
C VAL A 146 -20.19 -2.19 79.74
N ALA A 147 -20.14 -2.47 78.45
CA ALA A 147 -18.91 -2.80 77.78
C ALA A 147 -17.96 -1.61 77.93
N GLN A 148 -16.80 -1.78 78.59
CA GLN A 148 -15.71 -0.82 78.47
C GLN A 148 -14.36 -1.49 78.72
N GLU A 149 -13.55 -1.46 77.66
CA GLU A 149 -12.11 -1.23 77.66
C GLU A 149 -11.30 -1.74 78.86
N GLN A 150 -10.70 -2.92 78.71
CA GLN A 150 -9.41 -3.20 79.33
C GLN A 150 -8.29 -2.83 78.36
N GLN A 151 -8.18 -1.53 78.11
CA GLN A 151 -6.91 -0.89 77.81
C GLN A 151 -6.35 -0.40 79.16
N GLN A 152 -5.63 -1.28 79.84
CA GLN A 152 -4.74 -0.86 80.94
C GLN A 152 -3.38 -1.52 80.77
N SER A 153 -2.46 -0.71 80.24
CA SER A 153 -1.06 -0.63 80.65
C SER A 153 -0.25 -1.94 80.61
N ILE A 154 0.15 -2.31 79.39
CA ILE A 154 1.47 -2.88 79.14
C ILE A 154 2.47 -1.74 79.38
N GLY A 155 3.14 -1.73 80.54
CA GLY A 155 4.13 -0.70 80.83
C GLY A 155 4.47 -0.52 82.29
N GLN A 156 5.04 -1.53 82.93
CA GLN A 156 6.05 -1.32 83.98
C GLN A 156 6.85 -2.61 84.18
N ALA A 157 8.06 -2.60 83.63
CA ALA A 157 9.12 -3.50 84.09
C ALA A 157 9.42 -3.16 85.56
N GLY A 158 9.48 -4.19 86.41
CA GLY A 158 10.08 -4.07 87.74
C GLY A 158 9.12 -3.78 88.91
N ALA A 159 8.00 -4.49 89.01
CA ALA A 159 7.32 -4.67 90.29
C ALA A 159 7.10 -6.16 90.54
N VAL A 160 7.73 -6.70 91.58
CA VAL A 160 7.43 -8.04 92.11
C VAL A 160 5.97 -7.98 92.57
N GLN A 161 5.03 -8.37 91.71
CA GLN A 161 3.66 -8.63 92.14
C GLN A 161 3.73 -9.75 93.16
N GLN A 162 3.50 -9.41 94.43
CA GLN A 162 3.30 -10.41 95.47
C GLN A 162 2.05 -11.20 95.10
N TYR A 163 2.26 -12.40 94.55
CA TYR A 163 1.20 -13.30 94.16
C TYR A 163 0.40 -13.72 95.39
N SER A 164 -0.86 -13.32 95.44
CA SER A 164 -1.76 -13.58 96.57
C SER A 164 -2.23 -15.03 96.64
N SER A 165 -2.27 -15.76 95.52
CA SER A 165 -2.72 -17.16 95.50
C SER A 165 -2.15 -17.97 94.32
N ILE A 166 -2.18 -19.31 94.45
CA ILE A 166 -1.87 -20.27 93.37
C ILE A 166 -2.84 -20.10 92.18
N GLN A 167 -4.09 -19.71 92.45
CA GLN A 167 -5.11 -19.49 91.41
C GLN A 167 -4.76 -18.33 90.48
N ASP A 168 -4.24 -17.22 91.04
CA ASP A 168 -3.83 -16.04 90.27
C ASP A 168 -2.67 -16.39 89.33
N LEU A 169 -1.73 -17.22 89.80
CA LEU A 169 -0.60 -17.72 89.01
C LEU A 169 -1.07 -18.62 87.85
N ILE A 170 -1.99 -19.55 88.10
CA ILE A 170 -2.57 -20.42 87.06
C ILE A 170 -3.26 -19.58 85.98
N HIS A 171 -4.02 -18.56 86.36
CA HIS A 171 -4.74 -17.71 85.41
C HIS A 171 -3.78 -16.94 84.49
N ILE A 172 -2.71 -16.37 85.05
CA ILE A 172 -1.69 -15.65 84.27
C ILE A 172 -0.96 -16.59 83.31
N LEU A 173 -0.57 -17.79 83.77
CA LEU A 173 0.10 -18.77 82.91
C LEU A 173 -0.80 -19.23 81.76
N LYS A 174 -2.11 -19.41 81.99
CA LYS A 174 -3.09 -19.72 80.93
C LYS A 174 -3.18 -18.58 79.90
N ASN A 175 -3.15 -17.33 80.35
CA ASN A 175 -3.12 -16.18 79.44
C ASN A 175 -1.82 -16.13 78.63
N MET A 176 -0.66 -16.35 79.25
CA MET A 176 0.63 -16.41 78.55
C MET A 176 0.68 -17.54 77.52
N HIS A 177 0.17 -18.72 77.87
CA HIS A 177 0.04 -19.85 76.95
C HIS A 177 -0.79 -19.49 75.72
N ASN A 178 -1.94 -18.83 75.92
CA ASN A 178 -2.82 -18.41 74.82
C ASN A 178 -2.16 -17.37 73.90
N VAL A 179 -1.44 -16.39 74.46
CA VAL A 179 -0.73 -15.37 73.68
C VAL A 179 0.35 -16.01 72.79
N VAL A 180 1.17 -16.91 73.35
CA VAL A 180 2.23 -17.59 72.59
C VAL A 180 1.63 -18.48 71.49
N LYS A 181 0.54 -19.19 71.78
CA LYS A 181 -0.18 -20.02 70.81
C LYS A 181 -0.75 -19.21 69.64
N LEU A 182 -1.39 -18.08 69.92
CA LEU A 182 -1.95 -17.20 68.89
C LEU A 182 -0.85 -16.62 67.98
N ASN A 183 0.24 -16.12 68.57
CA ASN A 183 1.35 -15.54 67.82
C ASN A 183 2.04 -16.58 66.91
N MET A 184 2.21 -17.81 67.39
CA MET A 184 2.76 -18.91 66.60
C MET A 184 1.90 -19.19 65.36
N ASN A 185 0.58 -19.32 65.53
CA ASN A 185 -0.35 -19.62 64.43
C ASN A 185 -0.38 -18.50 63.38
N THR A 186 -0.44 -17.24 63.82
CA THR A 186 -0.43 -16.08 62.90
C THR A 186 0.85 -16.04 62.07
N SER A 187 2.00 -16.35 62.68
CA SER A 187 3.28 -16.37 61.97
C SER A 187 3.34 -17.49 60.92
N VAL A 188 2.74 -18.67 61.20
CA VAL A 188 2.71 -19.79 60.24
C VAL A 188 1.89 -19.43 59.02
N GLN A 189 0.73 -18.79 59.23
CA GLN A 189 -0.14 -18.33 58.16
C GLN A 189 0.54 -17.25 57.29
N GLN A 190 1.24 -16.30 57.90
CA GLN A 190 2.02 -15.30 57.17
C GLN A 190 3.10 -15.94 56.29
N GLU A 191 3.81 -16.96 56.79
CA GLU A 191 4.83 -17.67 56.00
C GLU A 191 4.21 -18.46 54.84
N GLN A 192 3.04 -19.09 55.04
CA GLN A 192 2.32 -19.79 53.97
C GLN A 192 1.87 -18.82 52.88
N ASN A 193 1.29 -17.67 53.25
CA ASN A 193 0.90 -16.62 52.31
C ASN A 193 2.11 -16.09 51.53
N ARG A 194 3.26 -15.88 52.21
CA ARG A 194 4.51 -15.46 51.57
C ARG A 194 4.99 -16.48 50.54
N LYS A 195 4.95 -17.78 50.85
CA LYS A 195 5.33 -18.84 49.91
C LYS A 195 4.41 -18.90 48.69
N GLN A 196 3.10 -18.75 48.89
CA GLN A 196 2.13 -18.71 47.78
C GLN A 196 2.38 -17.51 46.88
N LEU A 197 2.61 -16.32 47.45
CA LEU A 197 2.92 -15.12 46.70
C LEU A 197 4.22 -15.27 45.88
N ILE A 198 5.28 -15.82 46.49
CA ILE A 198 6.54 -16.09 45.76
C ILE A 198 6.29 -17.05 44.60
N SER A 199 5.52 -18.12 44.80
CA SER A 199 5.18 -19.06 43.73
C SER A 199 4.41 -18.39 42.59
N GLN A 200 3.44 -17.53 42.89
CA GLN A 200 2.68 -16.77 41.90
C GLN A 200 3.57 -15.78 41.14
N LEU A 201 4.46 -15.07 41.83
CA LEU A 201 5.42 -14.16 41.22
C LEU A 201 6.37 -14.91 40.28
N THR A 202 6.94 -16.04 40.71
CA THR A 202 7.82 -16.85 39.86
C THR A 202 7.08 -17.41 38.63
N GLN A 203 5.81 -17.79 38.76
CA GLN A 203 5.01 -18.22 37.61
C GLN A 203 4.74 -17.06 36.63
N SER A 204 4.41 -15.88 37.16
CA SER A 204 4.21 -14.65 36.38
C SER A 204 5.49 -14.24 35.63
N GLU A 205 6.65 -14.26 36.30
CA GLU A 205 7.95 -13.98 35.68
C GLU A 205 8.25 -14.95 34.54
N ARG A 206 8.02 -16.26 34.74
CA ARG A 206 8.20 -17.26 33.67
C ARG A 206 7.27 -17.02 32.49
N GLN A 207 6.02 -16.65 32.74
CA GLN A 207 5.08 -16.31 31.67
C GLN A 207 5.55 -15.08 30.90
N GLN A 208 5.99 -14.02 31.59
CA GLN A 208 6.52 -12.82 30.93
C GLN A 208 7.78 -13.13 30.11
N GLN A 209 8.70 -13.93 30.63
CA GLN A 209 9.90 -14.36 29.90
C GLN A 209 9.54 -15.14 28.63
N ASN A 210 8.55 -16.04 28.70
CA ASN A 210 8.07 -16.79 27.54
C ASN A 210 7.43 -15.86 26.50
N THR A 211 6.59 -14.90 26.93
CA THR A 211 6.00 -13.91 26.04
C THR A 211 7.08 -13.04 25.37
N HIS A 212 8.07 -12.59 26.13
CA HIS A 212 9.20 -11.82 25.60
C HIS A 212 10.00 -12.62 24.56
N ALA A 213 10.29 -13.89 24.84
CA ALA A 213 10.97 -14.78 23.90
C ALA A 213 10.14 -15.03 22.62
N SER A 214 8.82 -15.11 22.74
CA SER A 214 7.92 -15.23 21.57
C SER A 214 7.94 -13.96 20.72
N LEU A 215 7.83 -12.80 21.36
CA LEU A 215 7.87 -11.50 20.67
C LEU A 215 9.20 -11.26 19.96
N LEU A 216 10.34 -11.66 20.55
CA LEU A 216 11.64 -11.59 19.89
C LEU A 216 11.68 -12.46 18.62
N LYS A 217 11.13 -13.68 18.67
CA LYS A 217 11.07 -14.55 17.49
C LYS A 217 10.18 -13.97 16.38
N GLU A 218 9.03 -13.40 16.75
CA GLU A 218 8.15 -12.72 15.80
C GLU A 218 8.83 -11.50 15.18
N PHE A 219 9.53 -10.71 15.99
CA PHE A 219 10.31 -9.57 15.52
C PHE A 219 11.39 -10.00 14.52
N ASP A 220 12.19 -11.03 14.85
CA ASP A 220 13.24 -11.53 13.95
C ASP A 220 12.66 -12.06 12.64
N LEU A 221 11.50 -12.73 12.69
CA LEU A 221 10.83 -13.23 11.50
C LEU A 221 10.33 -12.08 10.61
N LEU A 222 9.67 -11.07 11.19
CA LEU A 222 9.21 -9.89 10.46
C LEU A 222 10.37 -9.06 9.91
N PHE A 223 11.45 -8.92 10.68
CA PHE A 223 12.66 -8.21 10.25
C PHE A 223 13.28 -8.89 9.03
N ASN A 224 13.41 -10.22 9.05
CA ASN A 224 13.94 -10.98 7.92
C ASN A 224 13.03 -10.92 6.69
N GLN A 225 11.71 -10.97 6.87
CA GLN A 225 10.74 -10.80 5.78
C GLN A 225 10.86 -9.42 5.13
N ASN A 226 10.93 -8.35 5.93
CA ASN A 226 11.13 -6.99 5.41
C ASN A 226 12.45 -6.87 4.64
N LYS A 227 13.55 -7.42 5.17
CA LYS A 227 14.85 -7.40 4.51
C LYS A 227 14.83 -8.13 3.15
N GLN A 228 14.12 -9.26 3.06
CA GLN A 228 13.94 -9.99 1.80
C GLN A 228 13.08 -9.20 0.80
N GLN A 229 12.00 -8.58 1.26
CA GLN A 229 11.16 -7.73 0.40
C GLN A 229 11.92 -6.51 -0.12
N GLU A 230 12.71 -5.87 0.73
CA GLU A 230 13.55 -4.73 0.34
C GLU A 230 14.58 -5.13 -0.73
N SER A 231 15.23 -6.29 -0.58
CA SER A 231 16.14 -6.83 -1.60
C SER A 231 15.39 -7.09 -2.93
N SER A 232 14.23 -7.74 -2.87
CA SER A 232 13.44 -8.03 -4.08
C SER A 232 12.96 -6.76 -4.78
N LEU A 233 12.59 -5.71 -4.03
CA LEU A 233 12.18 -4.43 -4.59
C LEU A 233 13.36 -3.71 -5.24
N ASN A 234 14.54 -3.74 -4.62
CA ASN A 234 15.75 -3.16 -5.20
C ASN A 234 16.16 -3.85 -6.51
N ASP A 235 16.03 -5.18 -6.58
CA ASP A 235 16.27 -5.94 -7.82
C ASP A 235 15.27 -5.54 -8.91
N GLN A 236 13.98 -5.39 -8.57
CA GLN A 236 12.95 -4.94 -9.50
C GLN A 236 13.20 -3.52 -10.00
N ILE A 237 13.55 -2.58 -9.11
CA ILE A 237 13.88 -1.20 -9.47
C ILE A 237 15.08 -1.18 -10.42
N SER A 238 16.11 -1.97 -10.13
CA SER A 238 17.30 -2.09 -10.98
C SER A 238 16.95 -2.63 -12.37
N SER A 239 16.09 -3.65 -12.44
CA SER A 239 15.59 -4.20 -13.71
C SER A 239 14.80 -3.18 -14.52
N VAL A 240 13.88 -2.44 -13.88
CA VAL A 240 13.08 -1.40 -14.54
C VAL A 240 13.97 -0.27 -15.06
N ASN A 241 14.95 0.18 -14.27
CA ASN A 241 15.89 1.21 -14.69
C ASN A 241 16.73 0.76 -15.90
N ASN A 242 17.20 -0.49 -15.92
CA ASN A 242 17.91 -1.04 -17.07
C ASN A 242 17.03 -1.04 -18.33
N GLN A 243 15.76 -1.43 -18.19
CA GLN A 243 14.82 -1.46 -19.31
C GLN A 243 14.47 -0.06 -19.81
N LEU A 244 14.30 0.92 -18.91
CA LEU A 244 14.09 2.33 -19.27
C LEU A 244 15.30 2.90 -20.03
N ASN A 245 16.53 2.64 -19.57
CA ASN A 245 17.74 3.07 -20.26
C ASN A 245 17.86 2.46 -21.66
N LEU A 246 17.54 1.18 -21.80
CA LEU A 246 17.57 0.49 -23.09
C LEU A 246 16.50 1.06 -24.05
N ASN A 247 15.29 1.31 -23.54
CA ASN A 247 14.22 1.96 -24.30
C ASN A 247 14.58 3.37 -24.73
N ALA A 248 15.17 4.18 -23.84
CA ALA A 248 15.65 5.53 -24.16
C ALA A 248 16.71 5.49 -25.26
N THR A 249 17.70 4.61 -25.14
CA THR A 249 18.76 4.44 -26.15
C THR A 249 18.19 4.02 -27.51
N ASN A 250 17.22 3.11 -27.52
CA ASN A 250 16.55 2.66 -28.75
C ASN A 250 15.70 3.77 -29.38
N ALA A 251 15.00 4.56 -28.56
CA ALA A 251 14.22 5.70 -29.02
C ALA A 251 15.12 6.77 -29.64
N ASP A 252 16.23 7.12 -28.99
CA ASP A 252 17.22 8.07 -29.51
C ASP A 252 17.85 7.58 -30.82
N SER A 253 18.21 6.29 -30.89
CA SER A 253 18.73 5.68 -32.14
C SER A 253 17.71 5.78 -33.28
N THR A 254 16.43 5.52 -32.98
CA THR A 254 15.34 5.59 -33.97
C THR A 254 15.07 7.03 -34.41
N ALA A 255 15.03 7.97 -33.48
CA ALA A 255 14.87 9.39 -33.76
C ALA A 255 15.99 9.92 -34.66
N ASN A 256 17.24 9.56 -34.37
CA ASN A 256 18.40 9.93 -35.19
C ASN A 256 18.31 9.34 -36.61
N LYS A 257 17.87 8.09 -36.76
CA LYS A 257 17.65 7.47 -38.08
C LYS A 257 16.57 8.21 -38.88
N LEU A 258 15.45 8.55 -38.24
CA LEU A 258 14.36 9.28 -38.89
C LEU A 258 14.80 10.69 -39.31
N LEU A 259 15.58 11.39 -38.48
CA LEU A 259 16.13 12.70 -38.83
C LEU A 259 17.10 12.61 -40.02
N GLN A 260 17.95 11.59 -40.07
CA GLN A 260 18.82 11.36 -41.23
C GLN A 260 18.00 11.07 -42.49
N GLN A 261 16.99 10.20 -42.40
CA GLN A 261 16.11 9.87 -43.53
C GLN A 261 15.35 11.09 -44.06
N ALA A 262 14.83 11.93 -43.16
CA ALA A 262 14.16 13.18 -43.53
C ALA A 262 15.14 14.14 -44.22
N SER A 263 16.34 14.32 -43.66
CA SER A 263 17.37 15.18 -44.26
C SER A 263 17.83 14.69 -45.64
N THR A 264 17.99 13.39 -45.83
CA THR A 264 18.30 12.81 -47.15
C THR A 264 17.15 13.01 -48.13
N ALA A 265 15.90 12.81 -47.70
CA ALA A 265 14.75 13.02 -48.58
C ALA A 265 14.61 14.49 -49.01
N GLU A 266 14.78 15.44 -48.09
CA GLU A 266 14.76 16.88 -48.41
C GLU A 266 15.85 17.27 -49.41
N THR A 267 17.06 16.71 -49.26
CA THR A 267 18.18 17.01 -50.17
C THR A 267 18.02 16.34 -51.53
N ASP A 268 17.55 15.09 -51.57
CA ASP A 268 17.25 14.38 -52.82
C ASP A 268 16.12 15.06 -53.59
N ASP A 269 15.04 15.45 -52.93
CA ASP A 269 13.92 16.18 -53.53
C ASP A 269 14.37 17.54 -54.08
N ALA A 270 15.09 18.34 -53.29
CA ALA A 270 15.60 19.63 -53.73
C ALA A 270 16.53 19.52 -54.95
N THR A 271 17.40 18.51 -54.97
CA THR A 271 18.29 18.24 -56.10
C THR A 271 17.49 17.79 -57.33
N ASN A 272 16.56 16.85 -57.17
CA ASN A 272 15.72 16.35 -58.25
C ASN A 272 14.84 17.46 -58.86
N PHE A 273 14.18 18.27 -58.03
CA PHE A 273 13.39 19.40 -58.53
C PHE A 273 14.24 20.43 -59.26
N THR A 274 15.43 20.74 -58.76
CA THR A 274 16.35 21.68 -59.43
C THR A 274 16.78 21.15 -60.80
N GLN A 275 17.11 19.86 -60.89
CA GLN A 275 17.46 19.22 -62.16
C GLN A 275 16.29 19.21 -63.15
N GLN A 276 15.07 18.87 -62.70
CA GLN A 276 13.88 18.90 -63.54
C GLN A 276 13.57 20.31 -64.05
N ILE A 277 13.69 21.34 -63.18
CA ILE A 277 13.49 22.74 -63.58
C ILE A 277 14.49 23.16 -64.66
N GLU A 278 15.77 22.82 -64.51
CA GLU A 278 16.79 23.17 -65.52
C GLU A 278 16.56 22.42 -66.85
N GLN A 279 16.11 21.16 -66.82
CA GLN A 279 15.72 20.42 -68.04
C GLN A 279 14.51 21.05 -68.74
N ILE A 280 13.48 21.45 -67.98
CA ILE A 280 12.29 22.13 -68.52
C ILE A 280 12.68 23.47 -69.13
N LYS A 281 13.52 24.25 -68.44
CA LYS A 281 14.01 25.54 -68.90
C LYS A 281 14.83 25.42 -70.19
N ALA A 282 15.70 24.42 -70.29
CA ALA A 282 16.43 24.13 -71.53
C ALA A 282 15.48 23.80 -72.69
N SER A 283 14.48 22.94 -72.44
CA SER A 283 13.47 22.55 -73.43
C SER A 283 12.61 23.74 -73.87
N MET A 284 12.18 24.60 -72.93
CA MET A 284 11.46 25.83 -73.22
C MET A 284 12.28 26.80 -74.07
N ASN A 285 13.57 26.97 -73.75
CA ASN A 285 14.46 27.81 -74.54
C ASN A 285 14.62 27.29 -75.97
N GLU A 286 14.75 25.97 -76.15
CA GLU A 286 14.81 25.36 -77.49
C GLU A 286 13.51 25.56 -78.27
N LEU A 287 12.35 25.35 -77.63
CA LEU A 287 11.04 25.62 -78.24
C LEU A 287 10.88 27.10 -78.60
N GLY A 288 11.32 28.01 -77.74
CA GLY A 288 11.32 29.45 -77.99
C GLY A 288 12.16 29.83 -79.22
N ARG A 289 13.34 29.21 -79.40
CA ARG A 289 14.17 29.37 -80.60
C ARG A 289 13.45 28.86 -81.85
N LYS A 290 12.92 27.62 -81.82
CA LYS A 290 12.18 27.03 -82.95
C LYS A 290 10.97 27.87 -83.35
N LEU A 291 10.23 28.41 -82.39
CA LEU A 291 9.09 29.30 -82.65
C LEU A 291 9.53 30.60 -83.33
N THR A 292 10.64 31.19 -82.87
CA THR A 292 11.21 32.40 -83.46
C THR A 292 11.63 32.17 -84.91
N ASP A 293 12.29 31.04 -85.19
CA ASP A 293 12.71 30.67 -86.54
C ASP A 293 11.52 30.42 -87.48
N LEU A 294 10.47 29.73 -86.99
CA LEU A 294 9.24 29.53 -87.74
C LEU A 294 8.53 30.85 -88.05
N SER A 295 8.45 31.75 -87.08
CA SER A 295 7.87 33.10 -87.27
C SER A 295 8.66 33.89 -88.31
N LYS A 296 10.00 33.85 -88.27
CA LYS A 296 10.85 34.48 -89.28
C LYS A 296 10.61 33.89 -90.67
N LYS A 297 10.60 32.56 -90.80
CA LYS A 297 10.34 31.87 -92.07
C LYS A 297 8.96 32.19 -92.63
N GLN A 298 7.93 32.26 -91.79
CA GLN A 298 6.58 32.67 -92.18
C GLN A 298 6.58 34.10 -92.74
N LYS A 299 7.28 35.04 -92.09
CA LYS A 299 7.39 36.44 -92.54
C LYS A 299 8.11 36.56 -93.88
N GLU A 300 9.17 35.79 -94.07
CA GLU A 300 9.92 35.70 -95.34
C GLU A 300 9.04 35.11 -96.45
N GLN A 301 8.35 33.99 -96.20
CA GLN A 301 7.43 33.39 -97.16
C GLN A 301 6.29 34.34 -97.54
N SER A 302 5.67 35.02 -96.57
CA SER A 302 4.63 36.03 -96.84
C SER A 302 5.15 37.19 -97.69
N SER A 303 6.38 37.65 -97.42
CA SER A 303 7.04 38.69 -98.22
C SER A 303 7.31 38.20 -99.65
N GLN A 304 7.76 36.95 -99.82
CA GLN A 304 8.04 36.35 -101.11
C GLN A 304 6.77 36.18 -101.94
N VAL A 305 5.69 35.64 -101.35
CA VAL A 305 4.37 35.53 -102.00
C VAL A 305 3.87 36.89 -102.47
N ASN A 306 4.02 37.94 -101.65
CA ASN A 306 3.62 39.29 -102.03
C ASN A 306 4.45 39.85 -103.19
N ARG A 307 5.77 39.56 -103.25
CA ARG A 307 6.63 39.94 -104.39
C ARG A 307 6.22 39.20 -105.66
N ASP A 308 5.99 37.90 -105.57
CA ASP A 308 5.61 37.08 -106.71
C ASP A 308 4.22 37.47 -107.23
N LYS A 309 3.27 37.77 -106.34
CA LYS A 309 1.97 38.35 -106.71
C LYS A 309 2.13 39.66 -107.49
N ARG A 310 2.97 40.58 -107.03
CA ARG A 310 3.25 41.85 -107.74
C ARG A 310 3.87 41.60 -109.11
N ARG A 311 4.87 40.71 -109.21
CA ARG A 311 5.49 40.34 -110.49
C ARG A 311 4.48 39.74 -111.47
N ALA A 312 3.64 38.82 -111.00
CA ALA A 312 2.59 38.21 -111.81
C ALA A 312 1.60 39.27 -112.33
N PHE A 313 1.16 40.21 -111.48
CA PHE A 313 0.29 41.31 -111.92
C PHE A 313 0.93 42.18 -113.00
N VAL A 314 2.21 42.52 -112.86
CA VAL A 314 2.94 43.31 -113.87
C VAL A 314 3.02 42.53 -115.18
N ASN A 315 3.43 41.26 -115.13
CA ASN A 315 3.51 40.41 -116.34
C ASN A 315 2.16 40.25 -117.04
N ILE A 316 1.07 40.04 -116.28
CA ILE A 316 -0.29 39.95 -116.83
C ILE A 316 -0.67 41.27 -117.50
N ARG A 317 -0.44 42.40 -116.83
CA ARG A 317 -0.73 43.74 -117.38
C ARG A 317 0.04 43.99 -118.68
N ASP A 318 1.33 43.67 -118.71
CA ASP A 318 2.17 43.86 -119.90
C ASP A 318 1.72 42.97 -121.06
N ASN A 319 1.35 41.71 -120.77
CA ASN A 319 0.79 40.81 -121.77
C ASN A 319 -0.55 41.34 -122.31
N ILE A 320 -1.45 41.84 -121.46
CA ILE A 320 -2.71 42.45 -121.90
C ILE A 320 -2.45 43.65 -122.80
N HIS A 321 -1.51 44.53 -122.45
CA HIS A 321 -1.14 45.67 -123.31
C HIS A 321 -0.60 45.22 -124.68
N LYS A 322 0.24 44.18 -124.72
CA LYS A 322 0.73 43.61 -125.99
C LYS A 322 -0.40 43.00 -126.82
N PHE A 323 -1.33 42.28 -126.19
CA PHE A 323 -2.51 41.75 -126.87
C PHE A 323 -3.37 42.86 -127.46
N ASP A 324 -3.62 43.95 -126.71
CA ASP A 324 -4.37 45.11 -127.19
C ASP A 324 -3.67 45.81 -128.38
N GLN A 325 -2.34 45.96 -128.33
CA GLN A 325 -1.57 46.51 -129.44
C GLN A 325 -1.62 45.62 -130.69
N ASN A 326 -1.52 44.31 -130.53
CA ASN A 326 -1.64 43.36 -131.63
C ASN A 326 -3.05 43.37 -132.24
N ALA A 327 -4.08 43.47 -131.41
CA ALA A 327 -5.47 43.58 -131.86
C ALA A 327 -5.67 44.85 -132.70
N LYS A 328 -5.18 46.00 -132.24
CA LYS A 328 -5.21 47.26 -133.01
C LYS A 328 -4.52 47.13 -134.36
N LYS A 329 -3.36 46.50 -134.41
CA LYS A 329 -2.63 46.26 -135.67
C LYS A 329 -3.45 45.38 -136.63
N LEU A 330 -4.06 44.31 -136.11
CA LEU A 330 -4.94 43.46 -136.91
C LEU A 330 -6.17 44.23 -137.42
N ASP A 331 -6.78 45.10 -136.61
CA ASP A 331 -7.90 45.95 -137.05
C ASP A 331 -7.47 46.90 -138.18
N GLU A 332 -6.28 47.50 -138.09
CA GLU A 332 -5.71 48.34 -139.16
C GLU A 332 -5.46 47.54 -140.45
N ASP A 333 -4.89 46.33 -140.34
CA ASP A 333 -4.63 45.45 -141.48
C ASP A 333 -5.96 45.01 -142.13
N ILE A 334 -6.98 44.66 -141.32
CA ILE A 334 -8.33 44.34 -141.81
C ILE A 334 -8.93 45.54 -142.53
N PHE A 335 -8.78 46.76 -142.00
CA PHE A 335 -9.28 47.97 -142.65
C PHE A 335 -8.63 48.19 -144.02
N ARG A 336 -7.30 48.03 -144.13
CA ARG A 336 -6.57 48.13 -145.40
C ARG A 336 -7.02 47.06 -146.40
N LEU A 337 -7.08 45.81 -145.97
CA LEU A 337 -7.54 44.70 -146.83
C LEU A 337 -8.97 44.91 -147.31
N LYS A 338 -9.89 45.38 -146.46
CA LYS A 338 -11.25 45.74 -146.87
C LYS A 338 -11.25 46.84 -147.94
N HIS A 339 -10.36 47.83 -147.83
CA HIS A 339 -10.23 48.87 -148.84
C HIS A 339 -9.67 48.33 -150.17
N GLU A 340 -8.66 47.46 -150.13
CA GLU A 340 -8.09 46.81 -151.32
C GLU A 340 -9.09 45.89 -152.03
N ILE A 341 -9.89 45.13 -151.27
CA ILE A 341 -11.01 44.34 -151.80
C ILE A 341 -11.97 45.25 -152.54
N ARG A 342 -12.40 46.36 -151.93
CA ARG A 342 -13.31 47.31 -152.56
C ARG A 342 -12.76 47.90 -153.86
N LEU A 343 -11.47 48.24 -153.90
CA LEU A 343 -10.81 48.70 -155.12
C LEU A 343 -10.77 47.61 -156.19
N SER A 344 -10.53 46.36 -155.79
CA SER A 344 -10.52 45.20 -156.68
C SER A 344 -11.92 44.94 -157.24
N ASP A 345 -12.97 45.00 -156.42
CA ASP A 345 -14.36 44.89 -156.86
C ASP A 345 -14.70 45.96 -157.90
N THR A 346 -14.32 47.22 -157.66
CA THR A 346 -14.51 48.32 -158.63
C THR A 346 -13.79 48.03 -159.95
N ARG A 347 -12.55 47.52 -159.91
CA ARG A 347 -11.78 47.16 -161.11
C ARG A 347 -12.42 46.00 -161.86
N ILE A 348 -12.92 44.99 -161.14
CA ILE A 348 -13.64 43.85 -161.73
C ILE A 348 -14.91 44.36 -162.43
N SER A 349 -15.70 45.21 -161.77
CA SER A 349 -16.90 45.81 -162.39
C SER A 349 -16.56 46.59 -163.66
N GLN A 350 -15.47 47.38 -163.67
CA GLN A 350 -15.01 48.09 -164.87
C GLN A 350 -14.59 47.13 -166.00
N LEU A 351 -13.89 46.04 -165.67
CA LEU A 351 -13.52 45.02 -166.66
C LEU A 351 -14.76 44.29 -167.20
N ASP A 352 -15.74 43.99 -166.35
CA ASP A 352 -17.01 43.40 -166.77
C ASP A 352 -17.77 44.33 -167.74
N GLU A 353 -17.77 45.65 -167.49
CA GLU A 353 -18.31 46.65 -168.43
C GLU A 353 -17.57 46.64 -169.77
N ILE A 354 -16.23 46.64 -169.76
CA ILE A 354 -15.41 46.57 -170.99
C ILE A 354 -15.69 45.27 -171.75
N ILE A 355 -15.80 44.13 -171.06
CA ILE A 355 -16.11 42.83 -171.67
C ILE A 355 -17.52 42.85 -172.27
N ALA A 356 -18.49 43.45 -171.59
CA ALA A 356 -19.85 43.59 -172.12
C ALA A 356 -19.87 44.45 -173.40
N GLU A 357 -19.12 45.55 -173.41
CA GLU A 357 -18.95 46.42 -174.57
C GLU A 357 -18.25 45.69 -175.73
N TYR A 358 -17.15 44.99 -175.46
CA TYR A 358 -16.47 44.15 -176.45
C TYR A 358 -17.38 43.06 -177.01
N LYS A 359 -18.18 42.40 -176.16
CA LYS A 359 -19.17 41.41 -176.61
C LYS A 359 -20.18 42.03 -177.56
N LYS A 360 -20.76 43.19 -177.21
CA LYS A 360 -21.70 43.93 -178.08
C LYS A 360 -21.08 44.29 -179.43
N ASP A 361 -19.82 44.73 -179.39
CA ASP A 361 -19.04 45.11 -180.56
C ASP A 361 -18.70 43.90 -181.44
N LYS A 362 -18.41 42.74 -180.83
CA LYS A 362 -18.25 41.46 -181.53
C LYS A 362 -19.55 41.01 -182.19
N THR A 363 -20.69 41.06 -181.49
CA THR A 363 -22.00 40.71 -182.09
C THR A 363 -22.30 41.58 -183.31
N TYR A 364 -21.94 42.86 -183.27
CA TYR A 364 -22.05 43.76 -184.41
C TYR A 364 -21.15 43.34 -185.59
N ARG A 365 -19.88 42.98 -185.34
CA ARG A 365 -18.98 42.47 -186.40
C ARG A 365 -19.45 41.14 -187.00
N ASP A 366 -19.92 40.21 -186.17
CA ASP A 366 -20.45 38.93 -186.66
C ASP A 366 -21.67 39.17 -187.57
N SER A 367 -22.52 40.16 -187.26
CA SER A 367 -23.66 40.54 -188.12
C SER A 367 -23.27 41.17 -189.48
N LEU A 368 -22.06 41.74 -189.59
CA LEU A 368 -21.49 42.23 -190.85
C LEU A 368 -20.90 41.09 -191.69
N GLY A 369 -20.35 40.04 -191.06
CA GLY A 369 -19.89 38.82 -191.73
C GLY A 369 -21.02 38.11 -192.47
N ASP A 370 -22.16 37.95 -191.81
CA ASP A 370 -23.38 37.39 -192.41
C ASP A 370 -23.89 38.18 -193.64
N GLN A 371 -23.67 39.49 -193.68
CA GLN A 371 -24.03 40.33 -194.84
C GLN A 371 -23.07 40.17 -196.02
N ALA A 372 -21.79 39.88 -195.76
CA ALA A 372 -20.80 39.64 -196.80
C ALA A 372 -21.00 38.27 -197.47
N GLU A 373 -21.38 37.25 -196.70
CA GLU A 373 -21.61 35.88 -197.18
C GLU A 373 -22.84 35.81 -198.11
N LYS A 374 -23.94 36.49 -197.75
CA LYS A 374 -25.12 36.66 -198.61
C LYS A 374 -24.83 37.43 -199.91
N LYS A 375 -23.78 38.26 -199.93
CA LYS A 375 -23.37 39.03 -201.12
C LYS A 375 -22.56 38.17 -202.09
N LYS A 376 -21.81 37.18 -201.58
CA LYS A 376 -21.03 36.23 -202.38
C LYS A 376 -21.92 35.21 -203.10
N GLU A 377 -22.94 34.66 -202.43
CA GLU A 377 -23.92 33.75 -203.06
C GLU A 377 -24.68 34.40 -204.23
N ARG A 378 -24.90 35.73 -204.20
CA ARG A 378 -25.49 36.46 -205.33
C ARG A 378 -24.57 36.60 -206.54
N TRP A 379 -23.26 36.56 -206.36
CA TRP A 379 -22.27 36.73 -207.44
C TRP A 379 -21.98 35.42 -208.17
N GLU A 380 -22.10 34.27 -207.50
CA GLU A 380 -21.81 32.94 -208.07
C GLU A 380 -22.90 32.43 -209.05
N MET A 381 -24.10 33.03 -209.08
CA MET A 381 -25.15 32.68 -210.05
C MET A 381 -25.03 33.37 -211.43
N PHE A 382 -24.12 34.34 -211.61
CA PHE A 382 -24.12 35.21 -212.82
C PHE A 382 -23.13 34.80 -213.93
N TRP A 383 -22.33 33.73 -213.77
CA TRP A 383 -21.10 33.50 -214.57
C TRP A 383 -20.90 32.10 -215.21
N GLU A 384 -21.93 31.31 -215.51
CA GLU A 384 -21.76 30.10 -216.35
C GLU A 384 -22.60 30.14 -217.65
N LEU A 385 -21.91 30.28 -218.81
CA LEU A 385 -22.44 29.98 -220.16
C LEU A 385 -21.29 29.66 -221.17
N ALA A 386 -21.18 28.36 -221.54
CA ALA A 386 -20.87 27.62 -222.81
C ALA A 386 -19.83 28.13 -223.87
N PRO A 387 -19.46 27.40 -224.97
CA PRO A 387 -19.37 25.96 -225.38
C PRO A 387 -18.03 25.60 -226.14
N GLU A 388 -17.85 24.37 -226.70
CA GLU A 388 -17.43 24.09 -228.11
C GLU A 388 -16.89 22.65 -228.36
N CYS A 389 -17.22 22.11 -229.55
CA CYS A 389 -16.79 20.81 -230.09
C CYS A 389 -15.49 20.95 -230.92
N TYR A 390 -14.63 19.92 -230.93
CA TYR A 390 -13.62 19.67 -231.97
C TYR A 390 -13.61 18.17 -232.35
N ILE A 391 -13.54 17.90 -233.65
CA ILE A 391 -13.45 16.60 -234.36
C ILE A 391 -12.00 16.50 -234.89
N GLU A 392 -11.27 15.38 -234.84
CA GLU A 392 -11.12 14.39 -235.93
C GLU A 392 -10.21 13.16 -235.58
N ARG A 393 -10.63 11.98 -236.09
CA ARG A 393 -9.87 10.79 -236.61
C ARG A 393 -9.17 9.78 -235.67
N GLU A 394 -9.15 8.46 -235.93
CA GLU A 394 -9.72 7.60 -237.00
C GLU A 394 -9.69 6.12 -236.53
N ASP A 395 -10.82 5.41 -236.62
CA ASP A 395 -11.04 4.01 -237.09
C ASP A 395 -12.55 3.68 -237.06
#